data_AF-A0A080Z7A9-F1
#
_entry.id   AF-A0A080Z7A9-F1
#
_cell.length_a   1.000
_cell.length_b   1.000
_cell.length_c   1.000
_cell.angle_alpha   90.00
_cell.angle_beta   90.00
_cell.angle_gamma   90.00
#
_symmetry.space_group_name_H-M   'P 1'
#
loop_
_entity.id
_entity.type
_entity.pdbx_description
1 polymer ?
#
loop_
_entity_poly.entity_id
_entity_poly.type
_entity_poly.pdbx_seq_one_letter_code
_entity_poly.pdbx_strand_id
1 'polypeptide(L)'
;WDGGMKMFVTKVQMPSSSTANLPAIWMLNAQVVRANQYGCNCRGWGAHGGCGELDVSEIIETNTDKDKVSTHYYFYDGSVSPGGDNYATRPTDTPVTYVTIFDNSGEGIVKIIEIGCDDFDFSVDSVSADTVSAWLSAPVKNLLS
;
A
#
# COMPACT_ATOMS: atom_id res chain seq x y z
N TRP A 1 -19.81 -5.26 -0.96
CA TRP A 1 -19.09 -4.97 0.29
C TRP A 1 -19.63 -3.68 0.82
N ASP A 2 -20.69 -3.76 1.63
CA ASP A 2 -21.37 -2.57 2.13
C ASP A 2 -20.69 -2.14 3.43
N GLY A 3 -20.35 -0.84 3.54
CA GLY A 3 -19.58 -0.30 4.67
C GLY A 3 -18.52 0.69 4.21
N GLY A 4 -18.50 1.86 4.86
CA GLY A 4 -17.59 2.97 4.57
C GLY A 4 -16.15 2.71 4.99
N MET A 5 -15.88 1.70 5.83
CA MET A 5 -14.55 1.30 6.23
C MET A 5 -14.21 -0.09 5.71
N LYS A 6 -12.99 -0.27 5.21
CA LYS A 6 -12.45 -1.56 4.75
C LYS A 6 -11.01 -1.68 5.21
N MET A 7 -10.60 -2.89 5.57
CA MET A 7 -9.24 -3.18 5.98
C MET A 7 -8.73 -4.41 5.24
N PHE A 8 -7.50 -4.33 4.74
CA PHE A 8 -6.77 -5.42 4.13
C PHE A 8 -5.49 -5.62 4.94
N VAL A 9 -5.24 -6.86 5.37
CA VAL A 9 -4.06 -7.21 6.17
C VAL A 9 -3.28 -8.26 5.43
N THR A 10 -1.98 -8.01 5.24
CA THR A 10 -1.09 -8.92 4.52
C THR A 10 0.15 -9.21 5.35
N LYS A 11 0.46 -10.49 5.56
CA LYS A 11 1.72 -10.94 6.16
C LYS A 11 2.59 -11.51 5.06
N VAL A 12 3.68 -10.83 4.74
CA VAL A 12 4.53 -11.16 3.59
C VAL A 12 6.00 -11.02 3.91
N GLN A 13 6.83 -11.72 3.15
CA GLN A 13 8.26 -11.50 3.08
C GLN A 13 8.61 -10.97 1.69
N MET A 14 9.50 -9.98 1.62
CA MET A 14 9.99 -9.39 0.37
C MET A 14 11.47 -9.77 0.15
N PRO A 15 11.77 -11.04 -0.20
CA PRO A 15 13.15 -11.52 -0.28
C PRO A 15 13.92 -10.85 -1.42
N SER A 16 15.22 -10.68 -1.23
CA SER A 16 16.12 -10.19 -2.29
C SER A 16 16.22 -11.22 -3.43
N SER A 17 16.33 -10.73 -4.66
CA SER A 17 16.51 -11.55 -5.86
C SER A 17 17.57 -10.95 -6.77
N SER A 18 18.34 -11.80 -7.45
CA SER A 18 19.37 -11.38 -8.40
C SER A 18 18.83 -11.09 -9.81
N THR A 19 17.56 -11.41 -10.09
CA THR A 19 16.93 -11.18 -11.40
C THR A 19 16.02 -9.95 -11.36
N ALA A 20 14.88 -10.08 -10.68
CA ALA A 20 13.92 -9.01 -10.44
C ALA A 20 13.82 -8.76 -8.93
N ASN A 21 14.45 -7.70 -8.45
CA ASN A 21 14.48 -7.33 -7.03
C ASN A 21 13.41 -6.27 -6.68
N LEU A 22 12.20 -6.45 -7.22
CA LEU A 22 11.10 -5.48 -7.15
C LEU A 22 9.80 -6.17 -6.68
N PRO A 23 9.76 -6.82 -5.50
CA PRO A 23 8.51 -7.37 -4.98
C PRO A 23 7.53 -6.23 -4.66
N ALA A 24 6.24 -6.50 -4.89
CA ALA A 24 5.20 -5.50 -4.75
C ALA A 24 3.89 -6.12 -4.23
N ILE A 25 3.20 -5.39 -3.37
CA ILE A 25 1.78 -5.55 -3.05
C ILE A 25 1.09 -4.26 -3.45
N TRP A 26 0.09 -4.39 -4.30
CA TRP A 26 -0.61 -3.28 -4.91
C TRP A 26 -2.07 -3.66 -5.13
N MET A 27 -2.91 -2.65 -5.27
CA MET A 27 -4.34 -2.78 -5.47
C MET A 27 -4.73 -1.95 -6.68
N LEU A 28 -5.58 -2.54 -7.52
CA LEU A 28 -6.12 -1.88 -8.70
C LEU A 28 -7.62 -1.75 -8.61
N ASN A 29 -8.15 -0.74 -9.30
CA ASN A 29 -9.58 -0.62 -9.52
C ASN A 29 -10.10 -1.87 -10.25
N ALA A 30 -11.24 -2.41 -9.81
CA ALA A 30 -11.84 -3.61 -10.42
C ALA A 30 -12.19 -3.45 -11.92
N GLN A 31 -12.32 -2.21 -12.42
CA GLN A 31 -12.53 -1.94 -13.84
C GLN A 31 -11.28 -2.18 -14.69
N VAL A 32 -10.10 -2.32 -14.08
CA VAL A 32 -8.82 -2.52 -14.80
C VAL A 32 -8.85 -3.74 -15.73
N VAL A 33 -9.57 -4.81 -15.34
CA VAL A 33 -9.70 -6.04 -16.16
C VAL A 33 -10.47 -5.79 -17.45
N ARG A 34 -11.22 -4.69 -17.54
CA ARG A 34 -11.97 -4.25 -18.72
C ARG A 34 -11.24 -3.15 -19.51
N ALA A 35 -10.15 -2.61 -18.96
CA ALA A 35 -9.49 -1.41 -19.47
C ALA A 35 -8.04 -1.64 -19.93
N ASN A 36 -7.48 -2.85 -19.77
CA ASN A 36 -6.07 -3.18 -20.02
C ASN A 36 -5.14 -2.45 -19.04
N GLN A 37 -4.69 -3.14 -17.99
CA GLN A 37 -3.83 -2.65 -16.90
C GLN A 37 -2.68 -1.74 -17.34
N TYR A 38 -1.89 -2.15 -18.33
CA TYR A 38 -0.78 -1.34 -18.85
C TYR A 38 -1.19 -0.41 -20.00
N GLY A 39 -2.34 -0.65 -20.62
CA GLY A 39 -2.92 0.20 -21.66
C GLY A 39 -3.71 1.40 -21.14
N CYS A 40 -4.22 1.34 -19.91
CA CYS A 40 -5.04 2.38 -19.30
C CYS A 40 -4.32 3.25 -18.27
N ASN A 41 -3.00 3.38 -18.42
CA ASN A 41 -2.26 4.48 -17.80
C ASN A 41 -2.09 4.43 -16.27
N CYS A 42 -2.06 3.26 -15.62
CA CYS A 42 -1.82 3.23 -14.17
C CYS A 42 -0.44 3.82 -13.74
N ARG A 43 0.49 4.01 -14.68
CA ARG A 43 1.85 4.56 -14.44
C ARG A 43 2.18 5.86 -15.18
N GLY A 44 1.19 6.63 -15.64
CA GLY A 44 1.44 7.95 -16.26
C GLY A 44 1.80 7.96 -17.77
N TRP A 45 1.64 6.85 -18.50
CA TRP A 45 1.83 6.70 -19.95
C TRP A 45 0.62 7.04 -20.86
N GLY A 46 -0.48 7.58 -20.33
CA GLY A 46 -1.71 7.99 -21.03
C GLY A 46 -2.40 9.21 -20.38
N ALA A 47 -3.70 9.43 -20.61
CA ALA A 47 -4.40 10.60 -20.04
C ALA A 47 -4.42 10.54 -18.49
N HIS A 48 -3.72 11.48 -17.86
CA HIS A 48 -3.74 11.89 -16.45
C HIS A 48 -4.18 10.80 -15.45
N GLY A 49 -3.22 10.06 -14.89
CA GLY A 49 -3.37 9.18 -13.72
C GLY A 49 -4.11 7.84 -13.89
N GLY A 50 -4.71 7.58 -15.06
CA GLY A 50 -5.12 6.24 -15.50
C GLY A 50 -6.19 5.55 -14.66
N CYS A 51 -6.28 4.22 -14.74
CA CYS A 51 -7.35 3.43 -14.10
C CYS A 51 -7.38 3.42 -12.57
N GLY A 52 -6.44 4.09 -11.90
CA GLY A 52 -6.27 4.06 -10.46
C GLY A 52 -5.42 2.88 -9.99
N GLU A 53 -4.38 3.19 -9.21
CA GLU A 53 -3.44 2.24 -8.60
C GLU A 53 -3.08 2.70 -7.19
N LEU A 54 -3.04 1.74 -6.26
CA LEU A 54 -2.55 1.91 -4.90
C LEU A 54 -1.42 0.92 -4.67
N ASP A 55 -0.21 1.42 -4.50
CA ASP A 55 0.92 0.61 -4.07
C ASP A 55 0.94 0.57 -2.55
N VAL A 56 0.65 -0.60 -1.99
CA VAL A 56 0.63 -0.82 -0.54
C VAL A 56 2.06 -0.92 -0.01
N SER A 57 2.85 -1.77 -0.67
CA SER A 57 4.25 -1.95 -0.37
C SER A 57 4.99 -2.36 -1.64
N GLU A 58 5.78 -1.46 -2.18
CA GLU A 58 6.54 -1.69 -3.40
C GLU A 58 8.03 -1.38 -3.18
N ILE A 59 8.89 -2.26 -3.69
CA ILE A 59 10.29 -1.94 -3.89
C ILE A 59 10.42 -1.39 -5.30
N ILE A 60 10.72 -0.10 -5.43
CA ILE A 60 10.77 0.60 -6.72
C ILE A 60 12.19 0.72 -7.27
N GLU A 61 12.32 0.89 -8.58
CA GLU A 61 13.60 0.97 -9.28
C GLU A 61 14.43 2.20 -8.89
N THR A 62 13.78 3.28 -8.44
CA THR A 62 14.40 4.57 -8.10
C THR A 62 15.26 4.50 -6.82
N ASN A 63 14.94 3.62 -5.86
CA ASN A 63 15.84 3.33 -4.74
C ASN A 63 16.85 2.24 -5.14
N THR A 64 18.06 2.61 -5.57
CA THR A 64 19.09 1.66 -6.05
C THR A 64 19.45 0.58 -5.03
N ASP A 65 19.37 0.88 -3.74
CA ASP A 65 19.74 -0.06 -2.66
C ASP A 65 18.66 -1.13 -2.42
N LYS A 66 17.43 -0.88 -2.91
CA LYS A 66 16.29 -1.81 -2.84
C LYS A 66 15.99 -2.26 -1.41
N ASP A 67 16.31 -1.41 -0.44
CA ASP A 67 16.27 -1.63 1.00
C ASP A 67 15.12 -0.86 1.69
N LYS A 68 14.27 -0.21 0.91
CA LYS A 68 13.10 0.55 1.38
C LYS A 68 11.83 0.14 0.67
N VAL A 69 10.73 0.25 1.40
CA VAL A 69 9.37 0.01 0.94
C VAL A 69 8.70 1.35 0.70
N SER A 70 8.08 1.51 -0.47
CA SER A 70 7.37 2.70 -0.90
C SER A 70 5.86 2.45 -1.00
N THR A 71 5.09 3.52 -0.92
CA THR A 71 3.65 3.55 -1.23
C THR A 71 3.36 4.70 -2.19
N HIS A 72 2.50 4.46 -3.17
CA HIS A 72 2.07 5.45 -4.16
C HIS A 72 0.57 5.33 -4.40
N TYR A 73 -0.03 6.46 -4.77
CA TYR A 73 -1.44 6.54 -5.17
C TYR A 73 -1.51 7.29 -6.49
N TYR A 74 -2.02 6.60 -7.50
CA TYR A 74 -2.28 7.17 -8.81
C TYR A 74 -3.78 7.36 -8.94
N PHE A 75 -4.24 8.61 -8.99
CA PHE A 75 -5.66 8.95 -9.11
C PHE A 75 -6.05 9.20 -10.56
N TYR A 76 -7.26 8.84 -10.96
CA TYR A 76 -7.77 9.03 -12.33
C TYR A 76 -7.79 10.50 -12.79
N ASP A 77 -7.80 11.47 -11.87
CA ASP A 77 -7.76 12.89 -12.22
C ASP A 77 -6.33 13.40 -12.50
N GLY A 78 -5.32 12.53 -12.41
CA GLY A 78 -3.91 12.86 -12.58
C GLY A 78 -3.30 13.61 -11.41
N SER A 79 -4.02 13.79 -10.31
CA SER A 79 -3.39 14.23 -9.06
C SER A 79 -2.40 13.17 -8.59
N VAL A 80 -1.21 13.62 -8.21
CA VAL A 80 -0.15 12.77 -7.67
C VAL A 80 -0.21 12.89 -6.15
N SER A 81 -0.23 11.77 -5.43
CA SER A 81 -0.12 11.80 -3.98
C SER A 81 1.19 12.50 -3.55
N PRO A 82 1.16 13.42 -2.58
CA PRO A 82 2.29 14.29 -2.23
C PRO A 82 3.44 13.62 -1.46
N GLY A 83 3.57 12.29 -1.50
CA GLY A 83 4.63 11.57 -0.79
C GLY A 83 4.28 10.10 -0.53
N GLY A 84 5.27 9.32 -0.09
CA GLY A 84 5.14 7.87 0.08
C GLY A 84 6.41 7.07 -0.18
N ASP A 85 7.42 7.68 -0.79
CA ASP A 85 8.69 7.02 -1.06
C ASP A 85 9.38 6.61 0.23
N ASN A 86 9.75 5.33 0.30
CA ASN A 86 10.64 4.78 1.32
C ASN A 86 10.15 4.92 2.78
N TYR A 87 8.84 4.77 3.03
CA TYR A 87 8.23 4.89 4.37
C TYR A 87 8.73 3.85 5.39
N ALA A 88 9.26 2.72 4.93
CA ALA A 88 9.81 1.69 5.82
C ALA A 88 11.07 1.05 5.24
N THR A 89 11.88 0.47 6.13
CA THR A 89 12.98 -0.41 5.72
C THR A 89 12.40 -1.74 5.25
N ARG A 90 12.95 -2.30 4.18
CA ARG A 90 12.57 -3.62 3.66
C ARG A 90 13.25 -4.72 4.48
N PRO A 91 12.50 -5.55 5.22
CA PRO A 91 13.05 -6.79 5.75
C PRO A 91 13.14 -7.84 4.63
N THR A 92 14.35 -8.35 4.37
CA THR A 92 14.57 -9.38 3.33
C THR A 92 14.44 -10.80 3.87
N ASP A 93 14.72 -10.99 5.15
CA ASP A 93 14.93 -12.31 5.76
C ASP A 93 13.81 -12.69 6.74
N THR A 94 12.94 -11.74 7.06
CA THR A 94 11.78 -11.95 7.95
C THR A 94 10.52 -11.40 7.31
N PRO A 95 9.37 -12.05 7.53
CA PRO A 95 8.10 -11.48 7.13
C PRO A 95 7.73 -10.26 7.99
N VAL A 96 6.84 -9.45 7.45
CA VAL A 96 6.26 -8.27 8.08
C VAL A 96 4.77 -8.22 7.77
N THR A 97 4.00 -7.54 8.62
CA THR A 97 2.57 -7.40 8.44
C THR A 97 2.22 -5.95 8.06
N TYR A 98 1.57 -5.78 6.92
CA TYR A 98 1.02 -4.50 6.48
C TYR A 98 -0.48 -4.45 6.74
N VAL A 99 -0.94 -3.33 7.29
CA VAL A 99 -2.36 -3.03 7.47
C VAL A 99 -2.73 -1.85 6.58
N THR A 100 -3.61 -2.09 5.62
CA THR A 100 -4.16 -1.08 4.72
C THR A 100 -5.61 -0.82 5.09
N ILE A 101 -5.93 0.41 5.49
CA ILE A 101 -7.27 0.83 5.91
C ILE A 101 -7.78 1.88 4.93
N PHE A 102 -8.98 1.65 4.42
CA PHE A 102 -9.78 2.62 3.71
C PHE A 102 -10.91 3.07 4.65
N ASP A 103 -11.01 4.36 4.94
CA ASP A 103 -12.07 4.91 5.77
C ASP A 103 -12.76 6.09 5.08
N ASN A 104 -14.01 5.88 4.71
CA ASN A 104 -14.88 6.86 4.06
C ASN A 104 -15.94 7.43 5.02
N SER A 105 -15.75 7.32 6.34
CA SER A 105 -16.67 7.91 7.33
C SER A 105 -16.53 9.43 7.48
N GLY A 106 -15.49 10.04 6.87
CA GLY A 106 -15.20 11.47 6.88
C GLY A 106 -14.67 11.97 5.52
N GLU A 107 -13.50 12.62 5.51
CA GLU A 107 -12.88 13.19 4.30
C GLU A 107 -12.31 12.14 3.31
N GLY A 108 -12.38 10.85 3.66
CA GLY A 108 -11.79 9.77 2.88
C GLY A 108 -10.31 9.63 3.16
N ILE A 109 -9.94 8.58 3.90
CA ILE A 109 -8.55 8.31 4.30
C ILE A 109 -8.14 6.95 3.75
N VAL A 110 -6.92 6.89 3.21
CA VAL A 110 -6.19 5.64 3.06
C VAL A 110 -5.00 5.66 4.00
N LYS A 111 -4.91 4.64 4.85
CA LYS A 111 -3.83 4.46 5.82
C LYS A 111 -3.09 3.17 5.51
N ILE A 112 -1.77 3.26 5.43
CA ILE A 112 -0.90 2.08 5.38
C ILE A 112 0.06 2.17 6.55
N ILE A 113 0.14 1.10 7.34
CA ILE A 113 1.12 0.95 8.42
C ILE A 113 1.79 -0.40 8.35
N GLU A 114 3.01 -0.44 8.88
CA GLU A 114 3.76 -1.64 9.17
C GLU A 114 3.62 -1.97 10.66
N ILE A 115 3.23 -3.21 10.96
CA ILE A 115 3.26 -3.78 12.32
C ILE A 115 4.16 -5.02 12.35
N GLY A 116 4.49 -5.50 13.55
CA GLY A 116 5.31 -6.70 13.70
C GLY A 116 4.70 -7.92 13.01
N CYS A 117 5.58 -8.83 12.60
CA CYS A 117 5.24 -10.09 11.92
C CYS A 117 4.08 -10.84 12.58
N ASP A 118 4.03 -10.87 13.91
CA ASP A 118 3.05 -11.64 14.69
C ASP A 118 2.09 -10.73 15.49
N ASP A 119 2.07 -9.44 15.19
CA ASP A 119 1.23 -8.45 15.91
C ASP A 119 -0.25 -8.48 15.46
N PHE A 120 -0.56 -9.22 14.39
CA PHE A 120 -1.93 -9.45 13.92
C PHE A 120 -2.34 -10.90 14.07
N ASP A 121 -3.44 -11.14 14.78
CA ASP A 121 -4.06 -12.45 14.90
C ASP A 121 -5.01 -12.69 13.73
N PHE A 122 -4.59 -13.50 12.76
CA PHE A 122 -5.41 -13.86 11.59
C PHE A 122 -6.55 -14.84 11.90
N SER A 123 -6.67 -15.32 13.16
CA SER A 123 -7.76 -16.20 13.57
C SER A 123 -9.01 -15.46 14.05
N VAL A 124 -8.96 -14.13 14.19
CA VAL A 124 -10.09 -13.32 14.66
C VAL A 124 -11.07 -13.00 13.54
N ASP A 125 -12.36 -12.99 13.87
CA ASP A 125 -13.42 -12.58 12.94
C ASP A 125 -13.68 -11.06 12.98
N SER A 126 -13.04 -10.33 13.91
CA SER A 126 -13.21 -8.88 14.04
C SER A 126 -12.01 -8.22 14.72
N VAL A 127 -11.84 -6.93 14.44
CA VAL A 127 -10.86 -6.06 15.10
C VAL A 127 -11.60 -4.98 15.88
N SER A 128 -11.11 -4.66 17.08
CA SER A 128 -11.75 -3.65 17.93
C SER A 128 -11.65 -2.25 17.32
N ALA A 129 -12.65 -1.40 17.59
CA ALA A 129 -12.62 0.00 17.15
C ALA A 129 -11.43 0.79 17.74
N ASP A 130 -11.03 0.47 18.97
CA ASP A 130 -9.87 1.08 19.62
C ASP A 130 -8.57 0.75 18.90
N THR A 131 -8.40 -0.51 18.49
CA THR A 131 -7.24 -0.95 17.69
C THR A 131 -7.18 -0.21 16.35
N VAL A 132 -8.30 -0.15 15.64
CA VAL A 132 -8.38 0.58 14.36
C VAL A 132 -8.08 2.07 14.55
N SER A 133 -8.62 2.69 15.60
CA SER A 133 -8.38 4.10 15.92
C SER A 133 -6.91 4.38 16.24
N ALA A 134 -6.25 3.47 16.96
CA ALA A 134 -4.81 3.56 17.24
C ALA A 134 -3.99 3.48 15.94
N TRP A 135 -4.35 2.60 15.01
CA TRP A 135 -3.68 2.48 13.71
C TRP A 135 -3.88 3.70 12.80
N LEU A 136 -5.10 4.24 12.74
CA LEU A 136 -5.38 5.47 11.99
C LEU A 136 -4.56 6.66 12.52
N SER A 137 -4.40 6.73 13.85
CA SER A 137 -3.67 7.80 14.55
C SER A 137 -2.15 7.59 14.57
N ALA A 138 -1.65 6.39 14.26
CA ALA A 138 -0.22 6.10 14.27
C ALA A 138 0.52 7.00 13.26
N PRO A 139 1.73 7.48 13.55
CA PRO A 139 2.52 8.15 12.52
C PRO A 139 2.77 7.17 11.37
N VAL A 140 2.69 7.64 10.13
CA VAL A 140 3.29 6.89 9.02
C VAL A 140 4.78 6.88 9.34
N LYS A 141 5.40 5.71 9.54
CA LYS A 141 6.85 5.62 9.72
C LYS A 141 7.49 6.41 8.56
N ASN A 142 8.28 7.42 8.91
CA ASN A 142 9.09 8.27 8.04
C ASN A 142 8.55 8.59 6.64
N LEU A 143 7.55 9.47 6.54
CA LEU A 143 7.38 10.31 5.33
C LEU A 143 8.18 11.62 5.40
N LEU A 144 8.86 11.87 6.53
CA LEU A 144 9.68 13.06 6.76
C LEU A 144 10.87 12.68 7.66
N SER A 145 11.94 12.18 7.06
CA SER A 145 13.31 12.36 7.56
C SER A 145 14.27 12.50 6.39
#